data_AF-A0A519CLJ2-F1
#
_entry.id   AF-A0A519CLJ2-F1
#
_cell.length_a   1.000
_cell.length_b   1.000
_cell.length_c   1.000
_cell.angle_alpha   90.00
_cell.angle_beta   90.00
_cell.angle_gamma   90.00
#
_symmetry.space_group_name_H-M   'P 1'
#
loop_
_entity.id
_entity.type
_entity.pdbx_description
1 polymer ?
#
loop_
_entity_poly.entity_id
_entity_poly.type
_entity_poly.pdbx_seq_one_letter_code
_entity_poly.pdbx_strand_id
1 'polypeptide(L)'
;MGALIASIIGIWYFEGGLYLISIGIVLLALIFVLILSRNIFERILGLICKIRFFSKYQKNFLESYNVLRNSLKTKIALKTGTLSVIFWVIQGVAVYFILLALEINQLNFLIATSANAISVLIGALSFMPGGLGITEGSMGGLLSLHGIEFSFALIAAVIIRIFTSWYTVIVGFIALKISGGFSLNEEN
;
A
#
# COMPACT_ATOMS: atom_id res chain seq x y z
N MET A 1 5.64 1.00 4.81
CA MET A 1 6.57 2.10 5.12
C MET A 1 6.77 3.03 3.94
N GLY A 2 7.27 2.55 2.78
CA GLY A 2 7.51 3.42 1.61
C GLY A 2 6.28 4.18 1.11
N ALA A 3 5.11 3.53 1.03
CA ALA A 3 3.84 4.16 0.59
C ALA A 3 3.45 5.37 1.43
N LEU A 4 3.63 5.24 2.75
CA LEU A 4 3.25 6.25 3.72
C LEU A 4 4.27 7.38 3.70
N ILE A 5 5.56 7.08 3.60
CA ILE A 5 6.62 8.09 3.42
C ILE A 5 6.36 8.89 2.14
N ALA A 6 6.08 8.20 1.02
CA ALA A 6 5.75 8.85 -0.26
C ALA A 6 4.50 9.72 -0.16
N SER A 7 3.44 9.25 0.51
CA SER A 7 2.22 10.03 0.75
C SER A 7 2.48 11.26 1.63
N ILE A 8 3.28 11.11 2.68
CA ILE A 8 3.63 12.18 3.62
C ILE A 8 4.42 13.30 2.94
N ILE A 9 5.29 12.95 1.97
CA ILE A 9 6.16 13.91 1.30
C ILE A 9 5.38 14.95 0.46
N GLY A 10 4.29 14.59 -0.21
CA GLY A 10 3.49 15.58 -0.97
C GLY A 10 2.35 16.22 -0.18
N ILE A 11 1.97 15.67 0.97
CA ILE A 11 1.06 16.38 1.90
C ILE A 11 1.72 17.66 2.45
N TRP A 12 3.06 17.80 2.34
CA TRP A 12 3.81 18.99 2.75
C TRP A 12 3.39 20.29 2.04
N TYR A 13 2.69 20.19 0.89
CA TYR A 13 2.22 21.34 0.10
C TYR A 13 0.71 21.63 0.24
N PHE A 14 -0.04 20.86 1.02
CA PHE A 14 -1.44 21.16 1.33
C PHE A 14 -1.53 22.09 2.55
N GLU A 15 -2.30 23.19 2.47
CA GLU A 15 -2.59 24.02 3.65
C GLU A 15 -3.29 23.14 4.72
N GLY A 16 -2.61 22.91 5.86
CA GLY A 16 -3.03 21.98 6.92
C GLY A 16 -2.35 20.59 6.92
N GLY A 17 -1.49 20.31 5.95
CA GLY A 17 -0.84 19.02 5.76
C GLY A 17 0.06 18.55 6.92
N LEU A 18 0.71 19.49 7.63
CA LEU A 18 1.57 19.16 8.77
C LEU A 18 0.82 18.43 9.90
N TYR A 19 -0.43 18.83 10.18
CA TYR A 19 -1.26 18.18 11.19
C TYR A 19 -1.62 16.75 10.78
N LEU A 20 -2.05 16.55 9.53
CA LEU A 20 -2.39 15.23 8.99
C LEU A 20 -1.18 14.28 8.96
N ILE A 21 0.00 14.78 8.59
CA ILE A 21 1.25 14.03 8.61
C ILE A 21 1.60 13.60 10.04
N SER A 22 1.52 14.52 11.00
CA SER A 22 1.86 14.24 12.40
C SER A 22 0.95 13.16 12.99
N ILE A 23 -0.36 13.23 12.71
CA ILE A 23 -1.34 12.22 13.11
C ILE A 23 -1.01 10.88 12.46
N GLY A 24 -0.70 10.87 11.17
CA GLY A 24 -0.33 9.65 10.44
C GLY A 24 0.90 8.95 11.00
N ILE A 25 1.96 9.71 11.30
CA ILE A 25 3.21 9.20 11.91
C ILE A 25 2.95 8.65 13.31
N VAL A 26 2.20 9.39 14.13
CA VAL A 26 1.84 8.96 15.49
C VAL A 26 1.02 7.68 15.45
N LEU A 27 -0.02 7.63 14.61
CA LEU A 27 -0.85 6.43 14.42
C LEU A 27 0.01 5.24 13.98
N LEU A 28 0.97 5.44 13.08
CA LEU A 28 1.86 4.39 12.63
C LEU A 28 2.78 3.87 13.73
N ALA A 29 3.41 4.78 14.47
CA ALA A 29 4.26 4.42 15.60
C ALA A 29 3.44 3.65 16.64
N LEU A 30 2.21 4.07 16.88
CA LEU A 30 1.27 3.42 17.81
C LEU A 30 0.91 2.01 17.33
N ILE A 31 0.51 1.84 16.06
CA ILE A 31 0.22 0.53 15.45
C ILE A 31 1.46 -0.38 15.51
N PHE A 32 2.64 0.16 15.20
CA PHE A 32 3.89 -0.60 15.24
C PHE A 32 4.23 -1.06 16.66
N VAL A 33 4.09 -0.18 17.66
CA VAL A 33 4.29 -0.52 19.07
C VAL A 33 3.26 -1.55 19.56
N LEU A 34 1.98 -1.41 19.16
CA LEU A 34 0.92 -2.37 19.47
C LEU A 34 1.25 -3.76 18.91
N ILE A 35 1.73 -3.83 17.67
CA ILE A 35 2.12 -5.09 17.01
C ILE A 35 3.38 -5.68 17.64
N LEU A 36 4.38 -4.88 18.03
CA LEU A 36 5.61 -5.40 18.64
C LEU A 36 5.43 -5.82 20.10
N SER A 37 4.42 -5.29 20.79
CA SER A 37 4.17 -5.59 22.20
C SER A 37 3.48 -6.93 22.39
N ARG A 38 4.24 -7.92 22.87
CA ARG A 38 3.75 -9.26 23.14
C ARG A 38 2.59 -9.27 24.15
N ASN A 39 2.69 -8.45 25.18
CA ASN A 39 1.68 -8.38 26.23
C ASN A 39 0.35 -7.80 25.73
N ILE A 40 0.40 -6.83 24.81
CA ILE A 40 -0.81 -6.24 24.24
C ILE A 40 -1.47 -7.22 23.28
N PHE A 41 -0.68 -7.87 22.43
CA PHE A 41 -1.18 -8.88 21.52
C PHE A 41 -1.85 -10.03 22.28
N GLU A 42 -1.20 -10.60 23.30
CA GLU A 42 -1.77 -11.69 24.11
C GLU A 42 -3.04 -11.25 24.88
N ARG A 43 -3.13 -10.00 25.34
CA ARG A 43 -4.37 -9.44 25.95
C ARG A 43 -5.52 -9.35 24.96
N ILE A 44 -5.27 -8.82 23.76
CA ILE A 44 -6.28 -8.71 22.70
C ILE A 44 -6.75 -10.10 22.27
N LEU A 45 -5.81 -11.05 22.13
CA LEU A 45 -6.10 -12.44 21.81
C LEU A 45 -6.94 -13.10 22.91
N GLY A 46 -6.61 -12.85 24.17
CA GLY A 46 -7.39 -13.33 25.31
C GLY A 46 -8.84 -12.79 25.31
N LEU A 47 -9.06 -11.56 24.85
CA LEU A 47 -10.41 -10.99 24.69
C LEU A 47 -11.16 -11.61 23.51
N ILE A 48 -10.51 -11.76 22.35
CA ILE A 48 -11.12 -12.31 21.13
C ILE A 48 -11.42 -13.80 21.28
N CYS A 49 -10.53 -14.58 21.91
CA CYS A 49 -10.72 -16.01 22.13
C CYS A 49 -11.74 -16.35 23.23
N LYS A 50 -12.33 -15.36 23.93
CA LYS A 50 -13.55 -15.59 24.74
C LYS A 50 -14.74 -16.00 23.87
N ILE A 51 -14.71 -15.66 22.58
CA ILE A 51 -15.72 -16.08 21.60
C ILE A 51 -15.41 -17.51 21.16
N ARG A 52 -16.38 -18.44 21.31
CA ARG A 52 -16.21 -19.88 21.00
C ARG A 52 -15.61 -20.15 19.61
N PHE A 53 -15.96 -19.35 18.61
CA PHE A 53 -15.45 -19.47 17.23
C PHE A 53 -13.93 -19.28 17.13
N PHE A 54 -13.36 -18.30 17.84
CA PHE A 54 -11.94 -17.95 17.74
C PHE A 54 -11.05 -18.75 18.71
N SER A 55 -11.62 -19.39 19.73
CA SER A 55 -10.88 -20.20 20.71
C SER A 55 -10.07 -21.34 20.06
N LYS A 56 -10.58 -21.95 18.98
CA LYS A 56 -9.93 -23.04 18.24
C LYS A 56 -8.65 -22.61 17.53
N TYR A 57 -8.50 -21.31 17.22
CA TYR A 57 -7.40 -20.76 16.43
C TYR A 57 -6.33 -20.06 17.27
N GLN A 58 -6.48 -20.05 18.60
CA GLN A 58 -5.59 -19.33 19.52
C GLN A 58 -4.11 -19.67 19.30
N LYS A 59 -3.78 -20.96 19.11
CA LYS A 59 -2.40 -21.42 18.86
C LYS A 59 -1.86 -20.90 17.52
N ASN A 60 -2.68 -20.95 16.46
CA ASN A 60 -2.29 -20.46 15.12
C ASN A 60 -2.05 -18.95 15.12
N PHE A 61 -2.86 -18.18 15.86
CA PHE A 61 -2.64 -16.74 15.98
C PHE A 61 -1.37 -16.41 16.76
N LEU A 62 -1.05 -17.15 17.82
CA LEU A 62 0.20 -16.97 18.58
C LEU A 62 1.43 -17.35 17.75
N GLU A 63 1.33 -18.41 16.95
CA GLU A 63 2.39 -18.85 16.04
C GLU A 63 2.60 -17.82 14.91
N SER A 64 1.53 -17.33 14.31
CA SER A 64 1.56 -16.23 13.33
C SER A 64 2.19 -14.96 13.90
N TYR A 65 1.91 -14.64 15.16
CA TYR A 65 2.53 -13.52 15.87
C TYR A 65 4.03 -13.70 16.07
N ASN A 66 4.47 -14.89 16.48
CA ASN A 66 5.89 -15.18 16.62
C ASN A 66 6.62 -15.09 15.27
N VAL A 67 5.99 -15.53 14.18
CA VAL A 67 6.51 -15.37 12.82
C VAL A 67 6.58 -13.88 12.44
N LEU A 68 5.51 -13.11 12.63
CA LEU A 68 5.48 -11.67 12.40
C LEU A 68 6.59 -10.96 13.17
N ARG A 69 6.74 -11.24 14.47
CA ARG A 69 7.76 -10.64 15.34
C ARG A 69 9.19 -11.02 14.90
N ASN A 70 9.40 -12.25 14.44
CA ASN A 70 10.69 -12.67 13.88
C ASN A 70 10.99 -11.96 12.55
N SER A 71 10.00 -11.77 11.68
CA SER A 71 10.11 -11.02 10.42
C SER A 71 10.31 -9.52 10.64
N LEU A 72 9.82 -9.00 11.77
CA LEU A 72 10.00 -7.61 12.24
C LEU A 72 11.32 -7.38 12.99
N LYS A 73 12.21 -8.38 13.10
CA LYS A 73 13.56 -8.18 13.67
C LYS A 73 14.27 -7.03 12.93
N THR A 74 14.93 -6.16 13.68
CA THR A 74 15.51 -4.88 13.20
C THR A 74 16.32 -5.01 11.91
N LYS A 75 17.08 -6.10 11.74
CA LYS A 75 17.88 -6.35 10.52
C LYS A 75 17.04 -6.62 9.27
N ILE A 76 15.93 -7.36 9.40
CA ILE A 76 15.03 -7.66 8.28
C ILE A 76 14.17 -6.44 7.98
N ALA A 77 13.61 -5.80 9.02
CA ALA A 77 12.80 -4.60 8.90
C ALA A 77 13.52 -3.43 8.22
N LEU A 78 14.81 -3.24 8.51
CA LEU A 78 15.61 -2.20 7.83
C LEU A 78 15.83 -2.53 6.35
N LYS A 79 16.21 -3.77 6.02
CA LYS A 79 16.45 -4.18 4.62
C LYS A 79 15.18 -4.06 3.77
N THR A 80 14.06 -4.57 4.26
CA THR A 80 12.77 -4.51 3.56
C THR A 80 12.20 -3.10 3.52
N GLY A 81 12.44 -2.31 4.57
CA GLY A 81 12.09 -0.89 4.63
C GLY A 81 12.77 -0.08 3.54
N THR A 82 14.09 -0.20 3.40
CA THR A 82 14.85 0.50 2.34
C THR A 82 14.40 0.08 0.96
N LEU A 83 14.20 -1.23 0.73
CA LEU A 83 13.70 -1.73 -0.55
C LEU A 83 12.31 -1.17 -0.88
N SER A 84 11.44 -1.06 0.12
CA SER A 84 10.13 -0.42 -0.02
C SER A 84 10.26 1.04 -0.42
N VAL A 85 11.15 1.83 0.20
CA VAL A 85 11.35 3.24 -0.18
C VAL A 85 11.80 3.37 -1.63
N ILE A 86 12.76 2.55 -2.06
CA ILE A 86 13.26 2.55 -3.45
C ILE A 86 12.11 2.24 -4.43
N PHE A 87 11.29 1.24 -4.14
CA PHE A 87 10.13 0.89 -4.96
C PHE A 87 9.18 2.08 -5.13
N TRP A 88 8.87 2.80 -4.04
CA TRP A 88 7.96 3.94 -4.09
C TRP A 88 8.55 5.15 -4.82
N VAL A 89 9.86 5.37 -4.76
CA VAL A 89 10.54 6.40 -5.57
C VAL A 89 10.45 6.07 -7.06
N ILE A 90 10.75 4.83 -7.45
CA ILE A 90 10.62 4.37 -8.84
C ILE A 90 9.18 4.52 -9.32
N GLN A 91 8.21 4.16 -8.47
CA GLN A 91 6.81 4.31 -8.79
C GLN A 91 6.41 5.78 -8.97
N GLY A 92 6.88 6.69 -8.12
CA GLY A 92 6.67 8.12 -8.27
C GLY A 92 7.22 8.67 -9.59
N VAL A 93 8.42 8.22 -9.97
CA VAL A 93 9.04 8.56 -11.26
C VAL A 93 8.16 8.08 -12.41
N ALA A 94 7.70 6.83 -12.40
CA ALA A 94 6.82 6.31 -13.44
C ALA A 94 5.51 7.13 -13.54
N VAL A 95 4.85 7.42 -12.42
CA VAL A 95 3.61 8.22 -12.39
C VAL A 95 3.85 9.60 -12.99
N TYR A 96 4.93 10.27 -12.59
CA TYR A 96 5.25 11.62 -13.07
C TYR A 96 5.50 11.65 -14.58
N PHE A 97 6.29 10.72 -15.11
CA PHE A 97 6.54 10.65 -16.55
C PHE A 97 5.28 10.32 -17.36
N ILE A 98 4.38 9.49 -16.82
CA ILE A 98 3.08 9.21 -17.46
C ILE A 98 2.22 10.48 -17.52
N LEU A 99 2.18 11.26 -16.43
CA LEU A 99 1.44 12.53 -16.43
C LEU A 99 2.03 13.55 -17.41
N LEU A 100 3.35 13.66 -17.52
CA LEU A 100 4.00 14.50 -18.53
C LEU A 100 3.65 14.04 -19.96
N ALA A 101 3.61 12.73 -20.20
CA ALA A 101 3.24 12.18 -21.50
C ALA A 101 1.77 12.42 -21.86
N LEU A 102 0.91 12.67 -20.87
CA LEU A 102 -0.48 13.09 -21.03
C LEU A 102 -0.65 14.62 -21.07
N GLU A 103 0.45 15.36 -21.21
CA GLU A 103 0.50 16.82 -21.23
C GLU A 103 0.03 17.50 -19.92
N ILE A 104 -0.02 16.73 -18.82
CA ILE A 104 -0.36 17.23 -17.47
C ILE A 104 0.92 17.76 -16.81
N ASN A 105 1.33 18.96 -17.20
CA ASN A 105 2.59 19.58 -16.74
C ASN A 105 2.43 20.47 -15.50
N GLN A 106 1.19 20.74 -15.08
CA GLN A 106 0.87 21.63 -13.97
C GLN A 106 1.12 21.02 -12.58
N LEU A 107 1.38 19.70 -12.51
CA LEU A 107 1.61 18.99 -11.26
C LEU A 107 3.11 18.81 -11.01
N ASN A 108 3.56 19.14 -9.80
CA ASN A 108 4.90 18.81 -9.35
C ASN A 108 5.02 17.30 -9.09
N PHE A 109 6.22 16.75 -9.28
CA PHE A 109 6.59 15.36 -8.96
C PHE A 109 6.09 14.89 -7.59
N LEU A 110 6.23 15.73 -6.56
CA LEU A 110 5.78 15.39 -5.20
C LEU A 110 4.26 15.21 -5.12
N ILE A 111 3.51 16.08 -5.79
CA ILE A 111 2.03 16.04 -5.80
C ILE A 111 1.57 14.80 -6.56
N ALA A 112 2.12 14.55 -7.74
CA ALA A 112 1.81 13.38 -8.55
C ALA A 112 2.06 12.06 -7.79
N THR A 113 3.25 11.94 -7.19
CA THR A 113 3.65 10.75 -6.42
C THR A 113 2.76 10.54 -5.20
N SER A 114 2.38 11.63 -4.52
CA SER A 114 1.59 11.56 -3.29
C SER A 114 0.13 11.30 -3.57
N ALA A 115 -0.44 11.90 -4.63
CA ALA A 115 -1.79 11.60 -5.08
C ALA A 115 -1.92 10.10 -5.39
N ASN A 116 -0.93 9.52 -6.09
CA ASN A 116 -0.90 8.08 -6.36
C ASN A 116 -0.77 7.26 -5.06
N ALA A 117 0.11 7.65 -4.14
CA ALA A 117 0.30 6.91 -2.90
C ALA A 117 -0.93 6.95 -1.98
N ILE A 118 -1.59 8.12 -1.85
CA ILE A 118 -2.85 8.27 -1.12
C ILE A 118 -3.95 7.44 -1.78
N SER A 119 -4.07 7.51 -3.10
CA SER A 119 -5.04 6.72 -3.87
C SER A 119 -4.87 5.22 -3.64
N VAL A 120 -3.64 4.70 -3.68
CA VAL A 120 -3.34 3.29 -3.40
C VAL A 120 -3.66 2.92 -1.95
N LEU A 121 -3.39 3.81 -0.98
CA LEU A 121 -3.77 3.59 0.42
C LEU A 121 -5.29 3.52 0.59
N ILE A 122 -6.05 4.43 -0.03
CA ILE A 122 -7.53 4.40 -0.02
C ILE A 122 -8.04 3.11 -0.66
N GLY A 123 -7.46 2.70 -1.80
CA GLY A 123 -7.77 1.44 -2.46
C GLY A 123 -7.46 0.21 -1.60
N ALA A 124 -6.42 0.24 -0.78
CA ALA A 124 -6.11 -0.83 0.17
C ALA A 124 -7.09 -0.84 1.36
N LEU A 125 -7.47 0.32 1.88
CA LEU A 125 -8.41 0.47 2.99
C LEU A 125 -9.84 0.08 2.64
N SER A 126 -10.21 0.11 1.36
CA SER A 126 -11.53 -0.33 0.90
C SER A 126 -11.70 -1.85 0.89
N PHE A 127 -10.60 -2.61 1.08
CA PHE A 127 -10.56 -4.07 0.97
C PHE A 127 -11.08 -4.61 -0.37
N MET A 128 -11.19 -3.76 -1.40
CA MET A 128 -11.56 -4.22 -2.73
C MET A 128 -10.40 -4.99 -3.36
N PRO A 129 -10.68 -6.13 -4.05
CA PRO A 129 -9.65 -6.91 -4.69
C PRO A 129 -8.92 -6.04 -5.73
N GLY A 130 -7.61 -5.85 -5.51
CA GLY A 130 -6.78 -4.99 -6.35
C GLY A 130 -7.17 -3.51 -6.33
N GLY A 131 -8.03 -3.04 -5.42
CA GLY A 131 -8.42 -1.62 -5.31
C GLY A 131 -9.07 -1.03 -6.57
N LEU A 132 -9.63 -1.87 -7.46
CA LEU A 132 -10.21 -1.45 -8.73
C LEU A 132 -11.41 -0.50 -8.52
N GLY A 133 -11.48 0.56 -9.31
CA GLY A 133 -12.51 1.59 -9.24
C GLY A 133 -12.24 2.62 -8.13
N ILE A 134 -11.88 2.16 -6.92
CA ILE A 134 -11.60 3.05 -5.78
C ILE A 134 -10.28 3.79 -5.95
N THR A 135 -9.23 3.10 -6.37
CA THR A 135 -7.90 3.70 -6.58
C THR A 135 -7.98 4.74 -7.69
N GLU A 136 -8.56 4.36 -8.82
CA GLU A 136 -8.74 5.22 -9.99
C GLU A 136 -9.65 6.42 -9.68
N GLY A 137 -10.77 6.18 -8.99
CA GLY A 137 -11.68 7.24 -8.56
C GLY A 137 -11.03 8.22 -7.59
N SER A 138 -10.26 7.72 -6.62
CA SER A 138 -9.54 8.55 -5.64
C SER A 138 -8.44 9.35 -6.31
N MET A 139 -7.69 8.75 -7.24
CA MET A 139 -6.66 9.44 -8.01
C MET A 139 -7.29 10.51 -8.91
N GLY A 140 -8.35 10.18 -9.64
CA GLY A 140 -9.11 11.11 -10.47
C GLY A 140 -9.64 12.30 -9.66
N GLY A 141 -10.18 12.04 -8.46
CA GLY A 141 -10.62 13.07 -7.52
C GLY A 141 -9.48 13.97 -7.07
N LEU A 142 -8.37 13.39 -6.60
CA LEU A 142 -7.19 14.14 -6.13
C LEU A 142 -6.55 15.00 -7.24
N LEU A 143 -6.46 14.46 -8.46
CA LEU A 143 -5.99 15.20 -9.63
C LEU A 143 -6.95 16.33 -10.01
N SER A 144 -8.27 16.10 -9.88
CA SER A 144 -9.27 17.12 -10.19
C SER A 144 -9.25 18.30 -9.22
N LEU A 145 -8.89 18.08 -7.95
CA LEU A 145 -8.63 19.17 -7.00
C LEU A 145 -7.50 20.11 -7.45
N HIS A 146 -6.61 19.65 -8.33
CA HIS A 146 -5.53 20.44 -8.91
C HIS A 146 -5.87 21.01 -10.31
N GLY A 147 -7.17 21.10 -10.64
CA GLY A 147 -7.65 21.75 -11.86
C GLY A 147 -7.68 20.87 -13.10
N ILE A 148 -7.51 19.55 -12.96
CA ILE A 148 -7.65 18.61 -14.08
C ILE A 148 -9.13 18.23 -14.22
N GLU A 149 -9.65 18.21 -15.45
CA GLU A 149 -11.01 17.74 -15.70
C GLU A 149 -11.17 16.29 -15.18
N PHE A 150 -12.21 16.02 -14.40
CA PHE A 150 -12.39 14.72 -13.74
C PHE A 150 -12.39 13.54 -14.72
N SER A 151 -13.05 13.68 -15.88
CA SER A 151 -13.07 12.66 -16.94
C SER A 151 -11.67 12.32 -17.42
N PHE A 152 -10.85 13.34 -17.68
CA PHE A 152 -9.47 13.18 -18.12
C PHE A 152 -8.57 12.64 -17.01
N ALA A 153 -8.77 13.08 -15.78
CA ALA A 153 -8.06 12.59 -14.61
C ALA A 153 -8.30 11.09 -14.35
N LEU A 154 -9.52 10.59 -14.58
CA LEU A 154 -9.82 9.15 -14.51
C LEU A 154 -9.07 8.36 -15.58
N ILE A 155 -9.03 8.86 -16.81
CA ILE A 155 -8.28 8.24 -17.91
C ILE A 155 -6.80 8.16 -17.53
N ALA A 156 -6.23 9.26 -17.05
CA ALA A 156 -4.84 9.30 -16.57
C ALA A 156 -4.59 8.28 -15.45
N ALA A 157 -5.50 8.16 -14.48
CA ALA A 157 -5.39 7.20 -13.39
C ALA A 157 -5.39 5.73 -13.89
N VAL A 158 -6.24 5.39 -14.86
CA VAL A 158 -6.26 4.06 -15.48
C VAL A 158 -4.94 3.77 -16.19
N ILE A 159 -4.45 4.71 -17.00
CA ILE A 159 -3.18 4.58 -17.73
C ILE A 159 -2.03 4.36 -16.73
N ILE A 160 -1.96 5.16 -15.66
CA ILE A 160 -0.97 5.01 -14.60
C ILE A 160 -0.96 3.57 -14.08
N ARG A 161 -2.13 3.01 -13.73
CA ARG A 161 -2.21 1.66 -13.17
C ARG A 161 -1.77 0.57 -14.15
N ILE A 162 -2.04 0.72 -15.44
CA ILE A 162 -1.58 -0.23 -16.46
C ILE A 162 -0.05 -0.34 -16.41
N PHE A 163 0.64 0.81 -16.36
CA PHE A 163 2.09 0.88 -16.37
C PHE A 163 2.76 0.64 -15.02
N THR A 164 2.06 0.80 -13.89
CA THR A 164 2.65 0.57 -12.55
C THR A 164 2.30 -0.77 -11.94
N SER A 165 1.12 -1.33 -12.25
CA SER A 165 0.59 -2.51 -11.55
C SER A 165 0.32 -3.68 -12.47
N TRP A 166 -0.38 -3.48 -13.60
CA TRP A 166 -0.81 -4.60 -14.44
C TRP A 166 0.35 -5.34 -15.11
N TYR A 167 1.46 -4.68 -15.43
CA TYR A 167 2.65 -5.39 -15.93
C TYR A 167 3.18 -6.40 -14.91
N THR A 168 3.13 -6.09 -13.60
CA THR A 168 3.62 -7.00 -12.55
C THR A 168 2.76 -8.26 -12.45
N VAL A 169 1.47 -8.16 -12.75
CA VAL A 169 0.54 -9.30 -12.80
C VAL A 169 0.95 -10.27 -13.89
N ILE A 170 1.28 -9.76 -15.08
CA ILE A 170 1.77 -10.59 -16.20
C ILE A 170 3.08 -11.28 -15.82
N VAL A 171 4.04 -10.55 -15.25
CA VAL A 171 5.31 -11.11 -14.77
C VAL A 171 5.07 -12.18 -13.71
N GLY A 172 4.11 -11.96 -12.79
CA GLY A 172 3.70 -12.95 -11.79
C GLY A 172 3.15 -14.23 -12.40
N PHE A 173 2.29 -14.13 -13.42
CA PHE A 173 1.77 -15.29 -14.15
C PHE A 173 2.88 -16.06 -14.88
N ILE A 174 3.85 -15.36 -15.48
CA ILE A 174 5.02 -15.99 -16.12
C ILE A 174 5.86 -16.73 -15.07
N ALA A 175 6.15 -16.09 -13.94
CA ALA A 175 6.91 -16.70 -12.86
C ALA A 175 6.20 -17.95 -12.31
N LEU A 176 4.88 -17.89 -12.13
CA LEU A 176 4.06 -19.01 -11.65
C LEU A 176 4.09 -20.19 -12.64
N LYS A 177 4.05 -19.91 -13.94
CA LYS A 177 4.20 -20.93 -14.98
C LYS A 177 5.57 -21.59 -14.94
N ILE A 178 6.64 -20.81 -14.78
CA ILE A 178 8.02 -21.31 -14.72
C ILE A 178 8.24 -22.15 -13.45
N SER A 179 7.64 -21.75 -12.32
CA SER A 179 7.80 -22.45 -11.05
C SER A 179 6.98 -23.74 -10.94
N GLY A 180 6.26 -24.15 -12.00
CA GLY A 180 5.35 -25.30 -11.95
C GLY A 180 4.08 -25.04 -11.13
N GLY A 181 3.73 -23.79 -10.81
CA GLY A 181 2.51 -23.50 -10.04
C GLY A 181 1.21 -23.87 -10.76
N PHE A 182 1.26 -24.05 -12.09
CA PHE A 182 0.15 -24.55 -12.90
C PHE A 182 0.19 -26.06 -13.17
N SER A 183 1.25 -26.77 -12.79
CA SER A 183 1.20 -28.23 -12.75
C SER A 183 0.41 -28.62 -11.51
N LEU A 184 -0.91 -28.63 -11.66
CA LEU A 184 -1.76 -29.44 -10.80
C LEU A 184 -1.22 -30.86 -10.92
N ASN A 185 -0.83 -31.47 -9.81
CA ASN A 185 -0.64 -32.91 -9.77
C ASN A 185 -1.93 -33.54 -10.31
N GLU A 186 -1.89 -33.99 -11.56
CA GLU A 186 -2.77 -35.05 -12.04
C GLU A 186 -2.33 -36.34 -11.35
N GLU A 187 -2.52 -36.41 -10.03
CA GLU A 187 -2.49 -37.67 -9.29
C GLU A 187 -3.93 -38.19 -9.27
N ASN A 188 -4.25 -38.96 -10.32
CA ASN A 188 -5.29 -39.98 -10.30
C ASN A 188 -4.76 -41.22 -9.56
#